data_AF-A0A9D4Q7V1-F1
#
_entry.id   AF-A0A9D4Q7V1-F1
#
_cell.length_a   1.000
_cell.length_b   1.000
_cell.length_c   1.000
_cell.angle_alpha   90.00
_cell.angle_beta   90.00
_cell.angle_gamma   90.00
#
_symmetry.space_group_name_H-M   'P 1'
#
loop_
_entity.id
_entity.type
_entity.pdbx_description
1 polymer ?
#
loop_
_entity_poly.entity_id
_entity_poly.type
_entity_poly.pdbx_seq_one_letter_code
_entity_poly.pdbx_strand_id
1 'polypeptide(L)' 'MTITGDNRLVIGGDFNAPHTHWGYGHSSKKGKNLPDLIEKTGLSLLNEPASHTRIGAGPHGDT' A
#
# COMPACT_ATOMS: atom_id res chain seq x y z
N MET A 1 34.49 -1.47 10.91
CA MET A 1 33.17 -1.51 10.25
C MET A 1 32.23 -0.73 11.13
N THR A 2 31.90 0.49 10.72
CA THR A 2 31.16 1.45 11.55
C THR A 2 29.71 1.00 11.68
N ILE A 3 29.26 0.79 12.91
CA ILE A 3 27.84 0.60 13.23
C ILE A 3 27.19 1.98 13.13
N THR A 4 26.52 2.24 12.02
CA THR A 4 25.74 3.47 11.79
C THR A 4 24.34 3.28 12.34
N GLY A 5 23.82 4.30 13.03
CA GLY A 5 22.58 4.29 13.82
C GLY A 5 21.32 3.79 13.10
N ASP A 6 20.29 3.47 13.89
CA ASP A 6 18.99 2.92 13.50
C ASP A 6 18.50 3.39 12.11
N ASN A 7 18.85 2.64 11.07
CA ASN A 7 18.57 3.00 9.67
C ASN A 7 17.12 2.59 9.33
N ARG A 8 16.15 3.28 9.94
CA ARG A 8 14.72 3.05 9.77
C ARG A 8 14.27 3.65 8.42
N LEU A 9 13.81 2.80 7.51
CA LEU A 9 13.23 3.20 6.23
C LEU A 9 11.71 3.13 6.29
N VAL A 10 11.03 4.24 5.97
CA VAL A 10 9.57 4.28 5.79
C VAL A 10 9.28 4.72 4.36
N ILE A 11 8.44 3.95 3.67
CA ILE A 11 8.00 4.25 2.30
C ILE A 11 6.49 4.49 2.35
N GLY A 12 6.06 5.68 1.96
CA GLY A 12 4.65 6.05 1.87
C GLY A 12 4.38 6.79 0.56
N GLY A 13 3.20 6.55 -0.01
CA GLY A 13 2.79 7.20 -1.25
C GLY A 13 1.48 6.64 -1.80
N ASP A 14 0.97 7.29 -2.84
CA ASP A 14 -0.14 6.75 -3.62
C ASP A 14 0.40 5.82 -4.71
N PHE A 15 0.23 4.52 -4.50
CA PHE A 15 0.65 3.50 -5.45
C PHE A 15 -0.38 3.23 -6.55
N ASN A 16 -1.61 3.75 -6.41
CA ASN A 16 -2.74 3.50 -7.30
C ASN A 16 -2.88 2.02 -7.70
N ALA A 17 -2.70 1.14 -6.73
CA ALA A 17 -2.64 -0.31 -6.91
C ALA A 17 -3.61 -0.98 -5.93
N PRO A 18 -4.84 -1.34 -6.35
CA PRO A 18 -5.79 -2.03 -5.48
C PRO A 18 -5.28 -3.40 -5.02
N HIS A 19 -5.28 -3.65 -3.71
CA HIS A 19 -5.01 -4.96 -3.09
C HIS A 19 -5.70 -5.11 -1.72
N THR A 20 -6.06 -6.34 -1.36
CA THR A 20 -6.74 -6.67 -0.10
C THR A 20 -5.90 -6.36 1.14
N HIS A 21 -4.57 -6.50 1.05
CA HIS A 21 -3.65 -6.21 2.16
C HIS A 21 -3.70 -4.76 2.68
N TRP A 22 -4.17 -3.81 1.86
CA TRP A 22 -4.34 -2.41 2.29
C TRP A 22 -5.77 -1.90 2.04
N GLY A 23 -6.76 -2.80 2.17
CA GLY A 23 -8.15 -2.41 2.35
C GLY A 23 -9.04 -2.38 1.10
N TYR A 24 -8.56 -2.80 -0.07
CA TYR A 24 -9.43 -2.92 -1.24
C TYR A 24 -10.17 -4.27 -1.24
N GLY A 25 -11.42 -4.29 -1.70
CA GLY A 25 -12.19 -5.54 -1.87
C GLY A 25 -11.69 -6.47 -3.00
N HIS A 26 -10.71 -6.04 -3.80
CA HIS A 26 -10.13 -6.81 -4.89
C HIS A 26 -8.65 -6.47 -5.10
N SER A 27 -7.92 -7.39 -5.75
CA SER A 27 -6.51 -7.21 -6.10
C SER A 27 -6.32 -7.05 -7.61
N SER A 28 -5.85 -5.87 -8.03
CA SER A 28 -5.45 -5.59 -9.40
C SER A 28 -4.12 -6.26 -9.78
N LYS A 29 -3.79 -6.36 -11.08
CA LYS A 29 -2.47 -6.89 -11.51
C LYS A 29 -1.30 -6.12 -10.89
N LYS A 30 -1.39 -4.78 -10.85
CA LYS A 30 -0.36 -3.92 -10.22
C LYS A 30 -0.29 -4.14 -8.70
N GLY A 31 -1.45 -4.30 -8.06
CA GLY A 31 -1.55 -4.55 -6.63
C GLY A 31 -0.92 -5.87 -6.19
N LYS A 32 -0.83 -6.87 -7.06
CA LYS A 32 -0.17 -8.15 -6.76
C LYS A 32 1.36 -8.07 -6.76
N ASN A 33 1.96 -7.09 -7.46
CA ASN A 33 3.41 -6.96 -7.52
C ASN A 33 4.02 -6.36 -6.24
N LEU A 34 3.24 -5.54 -5.52
CA LEU A 34 3.71 -4.86 -4.30
C LEU A 34 3.94 -5.84 -3.13
N PRO A 35 3.03 -6.77 -2.80
CA PRO A 35 3.23 -7.77 -1.75
C PRO A 35 4.50 -8.59 -1.98
N ASP A 36 4.74 -9.05 -3.20
CA ASP A 36 5.95 -9.80 -3.55
C ASP A 36 7.22 -8.97 -3.30
N LEU A 37 7.18 -7.67 -3.60
CA LEU A 37 8.30 -6.78 -3.36
C LEU A 37 8.51 -6.53 -1.86
N ILE A 38 7.44 -6.32 -1.11
CA ILE A 38 7.46 -6.12 0.34
C ILE A 38 8.11 -7.33 1.02
N GLU A 39 7.69 -8.55 0.66
CA GLU A 39 8.25 -9.79 1.18
C GLU A 39 9.74 -9.94 0.81
N LYS A 40 10.09 -9.77 -0.47
CA LYS A 40 11.48 -9.91 -0.96
C LYS A 40 12.46 -8.91 -0.35
N THR A 41 11.97 -7.75 0.08
CA THR A 41 12.79 -6.68 0.68
C THR A 41 12.80 -6.72 2.20
N GLY A 42 12.06 -7.64 2.82
CA GLY A 42 11.93 -7.71 4.28
C GLY A 42 11.20 -6.49 4.87
N LEU A 43 10.41 -5.79 4.06
CA LEU A 43 9.57 -4.68 4.54
C LEU A 43 8.33 -5.24 5.23
N SER A 44 7.76 -4.45 6.13
CA SER A 44 6.48 -4.76 6.78
C SER A 44 5.43 -3.75 6.35
N LEU A 45 4.20 -4.23 6.15
CA LEU A 45 3.08 -3.36 5.84
C LEU A 45 2.57 -2.68 7.12
N LEU A 46 2.42 -1.36 7.09
CA LEU A 46 1.91 -0.56 8.20
C LEU A 46 0.46 -0.11 8.01
N ASN A 47 -0.17 -0.49 6.89
CA ASN A 47 -1.55 -0.15 6.59
C ASN A 47 -2.51 -0.88 7.53
N GLU A 48 -3.51 -0.17 8.03
CA GLU A 48 -4.67 -0.73 8.69
C GLU A 48 -5.74 -1.01 7.63
N PRO A 49 -6.04 -2.28 7.25
CA PRO A 49 -6.91 -2.59 6.12
C PRO A 49 -8.35 -2.12 6.29
N ALA A 50 -8.81 -1.94 7.53
CA ALA A 50 -10.14 -1.40 7.84
C ALA A 50 -10.26 0.11 7.54
N SER A 51 -9.14 0.81 7.34
CA SER A 51 -9.08 2.25 7.08
C SER A 51 -8.91 2.52 5.59
N HIS A 52 -10.01 2.87 4.91
CA HIS A 52 -9.99 3.20 3.49
C HIS A 52 -9.28 4.54 3.26
N THR A 53 -8.20 4.53 2.47
CA THR A 53 -7.48 5.76 2.08
C THR A 53 -8.16 6.53 0.95
N ARG A 54 -9.13 5.91 0.28
CA ARG A 54 -10.01 6.54 -0.72
C ARG A 54 -11.46 6.26 -0.33
N ILE A 55 -12.17 7.30 0.11
CA ILE A 55 -13.63 7.30 0.13
C ILE A 55 -14.07 7.70 -1.27
N GLY A 56 -14.73 6.79 -2.00
CA GLY A 56 -15.29 7.15 -3.30
C GLY A 56 -16.30 8.26 -3.11
N ALA A 57 -16.01 9.46 -3.63
CA ALA A 57 -17.11 10.39 -3.94
C ALA A 57 -18.01 9.65 -4.94
N GLY A 58 -19.31 9.60 -4.67
CA GLY A 58 -20.30 8.93 -5.52
C GLY A 58 -20.23 9.42 -6.98
N PRO A 59 -20.95 8.77 -7.91
CA PRO A 59 -20.92 9.15 -9.31
C PRO A 59 -21.28 10.64 -9.45
N HIS A 60 -20.32 11.48 -9.83
CA HIS A 60 -20.64 12.73 -10.51
C HIS A 60 -21.10 12.34 -11.91
N GLY A 61 -22.33 11.83 -12.00
CA GLY A 61 -23.06 11.79 -13.24
C GLY A 61 -23.62 13.19 -13.45
N ASP A 62 -22.97 13.97 -14.31
CA ASP A 62 -23.61 15.14 -14.90
C ASP A 62 -24.88 14.64 -15.60
N THR A 63 -26.03 15.20 -15.19
CA THR A 63 -27.36 14.88 -15.71
C THR A 63 -27.53 15.39 -17.13
#